data_AF-A0A453QME7-F1
#
_entry.id   AF-A0A453QME7-F1
#
_cell.length_a   1.000
_cell.length_b   1.000
_cell.length_c   1.000
_cell.angle_alpha   90.00
_cell.angle_beta   90.00
_cell.angle_gamma   90.00
#
_symmetry.space_group_name_H-M   'P 1'
#
loop_
_entity.id
_entity.type
_entity.pdbx_description
1 polymer ?
#
loop_
_entity_poly.entity_id
_entity_poly.type
_entity_poly.pdbx_seq_one_letter_code
_entity_poly.pdbx_strand_id
1 'polypeptide(L)'
;MFRGLQVTGREIFQVLREKHGKGFEDFIEEKVYPLAGDVMYEDFGLDTAKLKEVSKDVDIIVNGAATTNFYERYDVSFDTNVLGAKQICAFANKCTKLKMLLHVSTAYVCGEQEGLILEKPFMMGDTLREGTHLDIESELNLIKHTQMELKANCATDKAQRKTMKELGLKRARRFGWPNTYVFTKAMGEMLLGHLRGDLPVVIIRPSIITSILKEPLPGWMEGVR
;
A
#
# COMPACT_ATOMS: atom_id res chain seq x y z
N MET A 1 4.89 2.57 24.97
CA MET A 1 6.30 2.21 24.70
C MET A 1 6.45 2.08 23.19
N PHE A 2 7.17 3.03 22.56
CA PHE A 2 7.33 3.07 21.10
C PHE A 2 8.07 1.82 20.60
N ARG A 3 7.59 1.22 19.51
CA ARG A 3 8.29 0.13 18.79
C ARG A 3 9.46 0.64 17.93
N GLY A 4 10.06 1.79 18.24
CA GLY A 4 11.20 2.34 17.50
C GLY A 4 12.37 1.35 17.42
N LEU A 5 12.61 0.62 18.50
CA LEU A 5 13.61 -0.46 18.61
C LEU A 5 13.46 -1.58 17.55
N GLN A 6 12.26 -1.86 17.03
CA GLN A 6 12.09 -2.93 16.03
C GLN A 6 12.61 -2.53 14.64
N VAL A 7 12.64 -1.24 14.32
CA VAL A 7 13.09 -0.75 13.02
C VAL A 7 14.58 -0.41 13.08
N THR A 8 15.00 0.36 14.07
CA THR A 8 16.40 0.78 14.22
C THR A 8 17.32 -0.36 14.65
N GLY A 9 16.77 -1.46 15.18
CA GLY A 9 17.52 -2.68 15.51
C GLY A 9 17.87 -3.56 14.31
N ARG A 10 17.37 -3.28 13.10
CA ARG A 10 17.68 -4.09 11.91
C ARG A 10 19.14 -3.96 11.50
N GLU A 11 19.64 -4.98 10.80
CA GLU A 11 21.02 -5.05 10.33
C GLU A 11 21.36 -3.92 9.35
N ILE A 12 20.39 -3.47 8.53
CA ILE A 12 20.59 -2.34 7.63
C ILE A 12 20.98 -1.03 8.33
N PHE A 13 20.60 -0.86 9.61
CA PHE A 13 21.00 0.29 10.43
C PHE A 13 22.40 0.14 11.02
N GLN A 14 23.08 -1.00 10.85
CA GLN A 14 24.45 -1.21 11.34
C GLN A 14 25.41 -0.16 10.82
N VAL A 15 25.32 0.18 9.53
CA VAL A 15 26.17 1.19 8.90
C VAL A 15 26.00 2.55 9.59
N LEU A 16 24.78 2.90 9.98
CA LEU A 16 24.51 4.13 10.73
C LEU A 16 24.98 4.04 12.18
N ARG A 17 24.80 2.89 12.85
CA ARG A 17 25.30 2.68 14.21
C ARG A 17 26.82 2.77 14.28
N GLU A 18 27.53 2.17 13.34
CA GLU A 18 28.99 2.24 13.24
C GLU A 18 29.46 3.68 12.96
N LYS A 19 28.76 4.38 12.06
CA LYS A 19 29.09 5.77 11.71
C LYS A 19 28.87 6.75 12.86
N HIS A 20 27.78 6.61 13.62
CA HIS A 20 27.39 7.57 14.66
C HIS A 20 27.79 7.15 16.08
N GLY A 21 28.17 5.88 16.28
CA GLY A 21 28.62 5.35 17.57
C GLY A 21 27.62 5.65 18.70
N LYS A 22 28.11 6.29 19.78
CA LYS A 22 27.28 6.67 20.93
C LYS A 22 26.21 7.71 20.61
N GLY A 23 26.36 8.48 19.53
CA GLY A 23 25.38 9.50 19.08
C GLY A 23 24.32 8.97 18.12
N PHE A 24 24.24 7.66 17.93
CA PHE A 24 23.26 7.05 17.01
C PHE A 24 21.81 7.36 17.42
N GLU A 25 21.47 7.24 18.70
CA GLU A 25 20.10 7.47 19.17
C GLU A 25 19.69 8.93 18.98
N ASP A 26 20.54 9.88 19.38
CA ASP A 26 20.32 11.32 19.16
C ASP A 26 20.10 11.64 17.66
N PHE A 27 20.90 11.01 16.78
CA PHE A 27 20.75 11.17 15.34
C PHE A 27 19.40 10.65 14.83
N ILE A 28 18.93 9.49 15.33
CA ILE A 28 17.61 8.96 14.96
C ILE A 28 16.50 9.87 15.47
N GLU A 29 16.56 10.32 16.71
CA GLU A 29 15.54 11.21 17.30
C GLU A 29 15.45 12.55 16.56
N GLU A 30 16.58 13.06 16.05
CA GLU A 30 16.60 14.28 15.23
C GLU A 30 15.97 14.08 13.84
N LYS A 31 16.10 12.89 13.24
CA LYS A 31 15.71 12.63 11.84
C LYS A 31 14.38 11.90 11.68
N VAL A 32 13.91 11.17 12.69
CA VAL A 32 12.77 10.24 12.56
C VAL A 32 11.70 10.58 13.60
N TYR A 33 10.53 10.98 13.11
CA TYR A 33 9.35 11.22 13.94
C TYR A 33 8.28 10.15 13.69
N PRO A 34 8.22 9.07 14.49
CA PRO A 34 7.27 7.99 14.28
C PRO A 34 5.85 8.37 14.69
N LEU A 35 4.88 8.04 13.84
CA LEU A 35 3.45 8.15 14.12
C LEU A 35 2.81 6.76 14.11
N ALA A 36 2.13 6.39 15.19
CA ALA A 36 1.44 5.10 15.30
C ALA A 36 0.04 5.20 14.69
N GLY A 37 -0.07 4.85 13.40
CA GLY A 37 -1.33 4.84 12.66
C GLY A 37 -1.45 3.63 11.72
N ASP A 38 -2.60 3.51 11.08
CA ASP A 38 -2.93 2.44 10.14
C ASP A 38 -3.69 3.02 8.94
N VAL A 39 -3.15 2.78 7.74
CA VAL A 39 -3.66 3.31 6.47
C VAL A 39 -5.06 2.83 6.11
N MET A 40 -5.54 1.77 6.75
CA MET A 40 -6.91 1.27 6.55
C MET A 40 -7.98 2.25 7.06
N TYR A 41 -7.61 3.16 7.96
CA TYR A 41 -8.55 4.11 8.58
C TYR A 41 -8.41 5.52 8.00
N GLU A 42 -9.51 6.27 8.04
CA GLU A 42 -9.49 7.70 7.77
C GLU A 42 -8.49 8.40 8.71
N ASP A 43 -7.75 9.36 8.16
CA ASP A 43 -6.69 10.09 8.87
C ASP A 43 -5.72 9.14 9.60
N PHE A 44 -5.53 7.93 9.04
CA PHE A 44 -4.65 6.88 9.55
C PHE A 44 -4.96 6.43 10.99
N GLY A 45 -6.16 6.73 11.50
CA GLY A 45 -6.50 6.54 12.92
C GLY A 45 -5.73 7.46 13.88
N LEU A 46 -5.11 8.53 13.36
CA LEU A 46 -4.37 9.52 14.11
C LEU A 46 -5.28 10.69 14.51
N ASP A 47 -4.84 11.44 15.52
CA ASP A 47 -5.48 12.69 15.91
C ASP A 47 -5.43 13.72 14.77
N THR A 48 -6.57 14.34 14.47
CA THR A 48 -6.73 15.26 13.33
C THR A 48 -5.96 16.57 13.52
N ALA A 49 -5.83 17.07 14.76
CA ALA A 49 -5.01 18.24 15.04
C ALA A 49 -3.53 17.94 14.82
N LYS A 50 -3.09 16.74 15.23
CA LYS A 50 -1.72 16.27 14.98
C LYS A 50 -1.41 16.20 13.48
N LEU A 51 -2.29 15.61 12.69
CA LEU A 51 -2.10 15.53 11.24
C LEU A 51 -2.14 16.88 10.55
N LYS A 52 -2.97 17.82 11.04
CA LYS A 52 -2.99 19.19 10.54
C LYS A 52 -1.66 19.92 10.78
N GLU A 53 -0.97 19.65 11.88
CA GLU A 53 0.38 20.20 12.09
C GLU A 53 1.38 19.56 11.12
N VAL A 54 1.36 18.23 10.98
CA VAL A 54 2.25 17.51 10.05
C VAL A 54 2.04 17.98 8.60
N SER A 55 0.80 18.18 8.15
CA SER A 55 0.50 18.54 6.76
C SER A 55 1.07 19.91 6.34
N LYS A 56 1.45 20.77 7.29
CA LYS A 56 2.06 22.08 7.00
C LYS A 56 3.52 21.98 6.55
N ASP A 57 4.19 20.88 6.87
CA ASP A 57 5.65 20.74 6.71
C ASP A 57 6.08 19.55 5.85
N VAL A 58 5.13 18.81 5.27
CA VAL A 58 5.43 17.70 4.35
C VAL A 58 5.73 18.22 2.94
N ASP A 59 6.96 18.04 2.48
CA ASP A 59 7.39 18.32 1.10
C ASP A 59 7.14 17.13 0.15
N ILE A 60 7.34 15.89 0.62
CA ILE A 60 7.24 14.67 -0.20
C ILE A 60 6.56 13.59 0.60
N ILE A 61 5.64 12.87 -0.03
CA ILE A 61 5.05 11.64 0.51
C ILE A 61 5.53 10.46 -0.31
N VAL A 62 6.09 9.45 0.36
CA VAL A 62 6.45 8.16 -0.23
C VAL A 62 5.51 7.10 0.34
N ASN A 63 4.53 6.69 -0.46
CA ASN A 63 3.55 5.68 -0.08
C ASN A 63 4.00 4.29 -0.52
N GLY A 64 4.66 3.58 0.40
CA GLY A 64 5.01 2.15 0.28
C GLY A 64 4.10 1.23 1.09
N ALA A 65 3.02 1.72 1.70
CA ALA A 65 2.15 0.91 2.54
C ALA A 65 1.28 -0.01 1.68
N ALA A 66 1.44 -1.32 1.87
CA ALA A 66 0.65 -2.34 1.19
C ALA A 66 0.72 -3.67 1.95
N THR A 67 -0.29 -4.52 1.77
CA THR A 67 -0.09 -5.96 1.93
C THR A 67 0.40 -6.55 0.61
N THR A 68 1.51 -7.27 0.65
CA THR A 68 2.15 -7.90 -0.53
C THR A 68 1.81 -9.39 -0.66
N ASN A 69 0.95 -9.91 0.20
CA ASN A 69 0.57 -11.32 0.21
C ASN A 69 -0.42 -11.62 -0.93
N PHE A 70 0.01 -12.44 -1.90
CA PHE A 70 -0.79 -12.81 -3.08
C PHE A 70 -2.10 -13.54 -2.74
N TYR A 71 -2.18 -14.16 -1.56
CA TYR A 71 -3.34 -14.89 -1.06
C TYR A 71 -3.86 -14.30 0.26
N GLU A 72 -3.80 -12.96 0.39
CA GLU A 72 -4.45 -12.26 1.49
C GLU A 72 -5.98 -12.28 1.35
N ARG A 73 -6.66 -12.14 2.48
CA ARG A 73 -8.11 -11.92 2.49
C ARG A 73 -8.44 -10.66 1.69
N TYR A 74 -9.53 -10.72 0.92
CA TYR A 74 -9.88 -9.62 0.03
C TYR A 74 -10.21 -8.32 0.77
N ASP A 75 -10.90 -8.39 1.92
CA ASP A 75 -11.18 -7.21 2.76
C ASP A 75 -9.91 -6.52 3.20
N VAL A 76 -8.96 -7.27 3.77
CA VAL A 76 -7.68 -6.70 4.23
C VAL A 76 -6.91 -6.11 3.07
N SER A 77 -6.79 -6.83 1.94
CA SER A 77 -6.07 -6.34 0.77
C SER A 77 -6.72 -5.11 0.14
N PHE A 78 -8.06 -5.05 0.14
CA PHE A 78 -8.80 -3.90 -0.38
C PHE A 78 -8.63 -2.69 0.53
N ASP A 79 -8.84 -2.84 1.83
CA ASP A 79 -8.71 -1.76 2.80
C ASP A 79 -7.27 -1.19 2.82
N THR A 80 -6.25 -2.04 2.79
CA THR A 80 -4.86 -1.58 2.79
C THR A 80 -4.43 -0.99 1.45
N ASN A 81 -4.61 -1.72 0.34
CA ASN A 81 -4.00 -1.33 -0.94
C ASN A 81 -4.86 -0.35 -1.75
N VAL A 82 -6.19 -0.40 -1.58
CA VAL A 82 -7.16 0.42 -2.33
C VAL A 82 -7.58 1.62 -1.49
N LEU A 83 -8.20 1.38 -0.33
CA LEU A 83 -8.63 2.47 0.53
C LEU A 83 -7.44 3.19 1.16
N GLY A 84 -6.36 2.49 1.53
CA GLY A 84 -5.15 3.14 2.01
C GLY A 84 -4.52 4.11 1.00
N ALA A 85 -4.56 3.78 -0.30
CA ALA A 85 -4.15 4.72 -1.35
C ALA A 85 -5.05 5.97 -1.38
N LYS A 86 -6.37 5.78 -1.22
CA LYS A 86 -7.33 6.89 -1.07
C LYS A 86 -7.03 7.75 0.17
N GLN A 87 -6.76 7.15 1.34
CA GLN A 87 -6.47 7.90 2.56
C GLN A 87 -5.19 8.72 2.43
N ILE A 88 -4.14 8.14 1.85
CA ILE A 88 -2.89 8.85 1.57
C ILE A 88 -3.14 10.02 0.60
N CYS A 89 -3.92 9.81 -0.46
CA CYS A 89 -4.27 10.87 -1.40
C CYS A 89 -5.07 12.00 -0.72
N ALA A 90 -6.01 11.65 0.15
CA ALA A 90 -6.79 12.62 0.91
C ALA A 90 -5.89 13.46 1.84
N PHE A 91 -4.93 12.83 2.53
CA PHE A 91 -3.95 13.55 3.35
C PHE A 91 -3.00 14.42 2.50
N ALA A 92 -2.55 13.91 1.36
CA ALA A 92 -1.70 14.64 0.42
C ALA A 92 -2.37 15.95 -0.05
N ASN A 93 -3.68 15.90 -0.34
CA ASN A 93 -4.46 17.09 -0.70
C ASN A 93 -4.56 18.14 0.44
N LYS A 94 -4.35 17.74 1.70
CA LYS A 94 -4.29 18.66 2.86
C LYS A 94 -2.89 19.30 3.03
N CYS A 95 -1.88 18.84 2.29
CA CYS A 95 -0.50 19.29 2.42
C CYS A 95 -0.18 20.45 1.47
N THR A 96 -0.10 21.66 1.99
CA THR A 96 0.03 22.89 1.17
C THR A 96 1.41 23.10 0.55
N LYS A 97 2.45 22.47 1.10
CA LYS A 97 3.84 22.54 0.58
C LYS A 97 4.22 21.31 -0.25
N LEU A 98 3.29 20.38 -0.48
CA LEU A 98 3.61 19.10 -1.09
C LEU A 98 4.08 19.28 -2.53
N LYS A 99 5.29 18.80 -2.80
CA LYS A 99 5.93 18.82 -4.13
C LYS A 99 5.66 17.54 -4.90
N MET A 100 5.49 16.41 -4.22
CA MET A 100 5.30 15.11 -4.85
C MET A 100 4.65 14.10 -3.91
N LEU A 101 3.71 13.34 -4.45
CA LEU A 101 3.26 12.06 -3.90
C LEU A 101 3.80 10.92 -4.78
N LEU A 102 4.75 10.15 -4.25
CA LEU A 102 5.24 8.93 -4.87
C LEU A 102 4.45 7.74 -4.32
N HIS A 103 3.78 7.00 -5.19
CA HIS A 103 3.08 5.76 -4.87
C HIS A 103 3.84 4.54 -5.40
N VAL A 104 4.17 3.62 -4.51
CA VAL A 104 4.81 2.36 -4.87
C VAL A 104 3.74 1.36 -5.25
N SER A 105 3.64 1.06 -6.54
CA SER A 105 2.81 0.01 -7.10
C SER A 105 3.61 -1.27 -7.38
N THR A 106 3.35 -1.97 -8.48
CA THR A 106 4.11 -3.15 -8.90
C THR A 106 4.06 -3.31 -10.42
N ALA A 107 5.13 -3.80 -11.04
CA ALA A 107 5.17 -4.11 -12.47
C ALA A 107 4.07 -5.10 -12.87
N TYR A 108 3.68 -5.99 -11.95
CA TYR A 108 2.70 -7.04 -12.20
C TYR A 108 1.27 -6.55 -12.41
N VAL A 109 0.96 -5.26 -12.21
CA VAL A 109 -0.39 -4.70 -12.50
C VAL A 109 -0.81 -4.87 -13.96
N CYS A 110 0.12 -5.10 -14.88
CA CYS A 110 -0.17 -5.48 -16.27
C CYS A 110 -0.67 -6.93 -16.43
N GLY A 111 -0.70 -7.71 -15.34
CA GLY A 111 -1.14 -9.10 -15.34
C GLY A 111 -0.16 -10.03 -16.07
N GLU A 112 -0.70 -10.89 -16.93
CA GLU A 112 0.05 -11.89 -17.70
C GLU A 112 0.24 -11.45 -19.16
N GLN A 113 0.17 -10.14 -19.43
CA GLN A 113 0.40 -9.59 -20.77
C GLN A 113 1.84 -9.83 -21.22
N GLU A 114 2.00 -10.12 -22.51
CA GLU A 114 3.31 -10.34 -23.15
C GLU A 114 3.64 -9.21 -24.14
N GLY A 115 4.93 -9.04 -24.44
CA GLY A 115 5.42 -8.05 -25.40
C GLY A 115 5.67 -6.67 -24.79
N LEU A 116 5.56 -5.62 -25.62
CA LEU A 116 5.81 -4.25 -25.21
C LEU A 116 4.62 -3.68 -24.43
N ILE A 117 4.81 -3.46 -23.14
CA ILE A 117 3.80 -2.89 -22.24
C ILE A 117 4.17 -1.43 -21.98
N LEU A 118 3.28 -0.52 -22.38
CA LEU A 118 3.47 0.93 -22.18
C LEU A 118 3.08 1.34 -20.77
N GLU A 119 3.77 2.34 -20.21
CA GLU A 119 3.53 2.92 -18.87
C GLU A 119 2.28 3.82 -18.84
N LYS A 120 1.17 3.35 -19.40
CA LYS A 120 -0.10 4.07 -19.37
C LYS A 120 -0.69 4.04 -17.95
N PRO A 121 -1.32 5.15 -17.51
CA PRO A 121 -2.09 5.14 -16.27
C PRO A 121 -3.32 4.24 -16.42
N PHE A 122 -3.75 3.61 -15.32
CA PHE A 122 -5.07 2.98 -15.28
C PHE A 122 -6.14 4.06 -15.06
N MET A 123 -7.18 4.01 -15.88
CA MET A 123 -8.38 4.83 -15.73
C MET A 123 -9.39 4.11 -14.85
N MET A 124 -10.30 4.88 -14.23
CA MET A 124 -11.41 4.30 -13.48
C MET A 124 -12.23 3.37 -14.38
N GLY A 125 -12.42 2.13 -13.95
CA GLY A 125 -13.15 1.13 -14.71
C GLY A 125 -12.31 0.19 -15.56
N ASP A 126 -11.01 0.46 -15.73
CA ASP A 126 -10.13 -0.36 -16.55
C ASP A 126 -10.02 -1.79 -16.01
N THR A 127 -9.90 -2.74 -16.94
CA THR A 127 -9.70 -4.16 -16.66
C THR A 127 -8.75 -4.77 -17.67
N LEU A 128 -8.04 -5.83 -17.29
CA LEU A 128 -7.21 -6.58 -18.24
C LEU A 128 -8.03 -7.56 -19.10
N ARG A 129 -9.23 -7.92 -18.64
CA ARG A 129 -10.16 -8.75 -19.42
C ARG A 129 -11.02 -7.88 -20.34
N GLU A 130 -10.98 -8.16 -21.63
CA GLU A 130 -11.82 -7.47 -22.60
C GLU A 130 -13.33 -7.65 -22.30
N GLY A 131 -14.11 -6.59 -22.55
CA GLY A 131 -15.55 -6.60 -22.34
C GLY A 131 -16.00 -6.53 -20.88
N THR A 132 -15.08 -6.28 -19.93
CA THR A 132 -15.45 -6.03 -18.53
C THR A 132 -15.21 -4.57 -18.13
N HIS A 133 -15.87 -4.16 -17.05
CA HIS A 133 -15.72 -2.84 -16.43
C HIS A 133 -15.68 -3.01 -14.91
N LEU A 134 -14.68 -2.42 -14.26
CA LEU A 134 -14.46 -2.54 -12.83
C LEU A 134 -15.05 -1.36 -12.06
N ASP A 135 -16.13 -1.62 -11.34
CA ASP A 135 -16.66 -0.67 -10.36
C ASP A 135 -16.10 -0.98 -8.96
N ILE A 136 -15.19 -0.12 -8.49
CA ILE A 136 -14.52 -0.24 -7.19
C ILE A 136 -15.51 -0.10 -6.02
N GLU A 137 -16.56 0.70 -6.16
CA GLU A 137 -17.59 0.84 -5.12
C GLU A 137 -18.44 -0.43 -5.02
N SER A 138 -18.79 -1.02 -6.15
CA SER A 138 -19.45 -2.34 -6.19
C SER A 138 -18.60 -3.43 -5.54
N GLU A 139 -17.27 -3.42 -5.72
CA GLU A 139 -16.37 -4.35 -5.03
C GLU A 139 -16.37 -4.14 -3.50
N LEU A 140 -16.36 -2.88 -3.03
CA LEU A 140 -16.45 -2.57 -1.61
C LEU A 140 -17.78 -3.06 -1.01
N ASN A 141 -18.89 -2.86 -1.72
CA ASN A 141 -20.20 -3.33 -1.29
C ASN A 141 -20.28 -4.85 -1.24
N LEU A 142 -19.68 -5.54 -2.22
CA LEU A 142 -19.57 -6.99 -2.22
C LEU A 142 -18.79 -7.50 -1.00
N ILE A 143 -17.64 -6.90 -0.69
CA ILE A 143 -16.83 -7.24 0.49
C ILE A 143 -17.66 -7.10 1.77
N LYS A 144 -18.32 -5.95 1.97
CA LYS A 144 -19.15 -5.67 3.14
C LYS A 144 -20.28 -6.69 3.27
N HIS A 145 -20.98 -6.97 2.18
CA HIS A 145 -22.07 -7.95 2.16
C HIS A 145 -21.58 -9.34 2.56
N THR A 146 -20.49 -9.83 1.94
CA THR A 146 -19.93 -11.14 2.29
C THR A 146 -19.50 -11.22 3.75
N GLN A 147 -18.89 -10.16 4.31
CA GLN A 147 -18.56 -10.12 5.73
C GLN A 147 -19.81 -10.17 6.63
N MET A 148 -20.88 -9.47 6.26
CA MET A 148 -22.15 -9.50 7.00
C MET A 148 -22.79 -10.89 6.97
N GLU A 149 -22.86 -11.54 5.81
CA GLU A 149 -23.39 -12.90 5.67
C GLU A 149 -22.57 -13.91 6.48
N LEU A 150 -21.25 -13.82 6.44
CA LEU A 150 -20.37 -14.70 7.22
C LEU A 150 -20.59 -14.54 8.73
N LYS A 151 -20.79 -13.30 9.21
CA LYS A 151 -21.11 -13.03 10.61
C LYS A 151 -22.49 -13.55 10.98
N ALA A 152 -23.50 -13.32 10.14
CA ALA A 152 -24.87 -13.79 10.36
C ALA A 152 -24.95 -15.32 10.44
N ASN A 153 -24.13 -16.02 9.66
CA ASN A 153 -24.03 -17.48 9.67
C ASN A 153 -23.09 -18.03 10.77
N CYS A 154 -22.65 -17.20 11.72
CA CYS A 154 -21.72 -17.59 12.79
C CYS A 154 -20.47 -18.32 12.26
N ALA A 155 -19.96 -17.94 11.10
CA ALA A 155 -18.83 -18.59 10.47
C ALA A 155 -17.59 -18.48 11.38
N THR A 156 -16.84 -19.57 11.52
CA THR A 156 -15.58 -19.58 12.27
C THR A 156 -14.54 -18.64 11.62
N ASP A 157 -13.58 -18.10 12.39
CA ASP A 157 -12.50 -17.25 11.84
C ASP A 157 -11.77 -17.94 10.67
N LYS A 158 -11.52 -19.26 10.77
CA LYS A 158 -10.92 -20.04 9.69
C LYS A 158 -11.77 -20.05 8.42
N ALA A 159 -13.08 -20.23 8.56
CA ALA A 159 -14.01 -20.19 7.42
C ALA A 159 -14.08 -18.78 6.82
N GLN A 160 -14.17 -17.74 7.64
CA GLN A 160 -14.17 -16.34 7.18
C GLN A 160 -12.92 -16.01 6.37
N ARG A 161 -11.74 -16.35 6.92
CA ARG A 161 -10.46 -16.15 6.23
C ARG A 161 -10.40 -16.86 4.89
N LYS A 162 -10.83 -18.12 4.84
CA LYS A 162 -10.86 -18.91 3.61
C LYS A 162 -11.77 -18.29 2.56
N THR A 163 -13.02 -17.98 2.93
CA THR A 163 -14.00 -17.36 2.03
C THR A 163 -13.50 -16.03 1.47
N MET A 164 -12.93 -15.15 2.30
CA MET A 164 -12.44 -13.86 1.84
C MET A 164 -11.22 -13.97 0.92
N LYS A 165 -10.35 -14.97 1.11
CA LYS A 165 -9.24 -15.25 0.19
C LYS A 165 -9.75 -15.74 -1.16
N GLU A 166 -10.68 -16.69 -1.14
CA GLU A 166 -11.30 -17.25 -2.35
C GLU A 166 -12.08 -16.19 -3.13
N LEU A 167 -12.79 -15.31 -2.43
CA LEU A 167 -13.49 -14.17 -3.03
C LEU A 167 -12.51 -13.28 -3.79
N GLY A 168 -11.43 -12.82 -3.14
CA GLY A 168 -10.43 -11.95 -3.77
C GLY A 168 -9.82 -12.56 -5.03
N LEU A 169 -9.44 -13.84 -4.96
CA LEU A 169 -8.89 -14.56 -6.12
C LEU A 169 -9.92 -14.69 -7.26
N LYS A 170 -11.19 -14.95 -6.92
CA LYS A 170 -12.28 -15.02 -7.91
C LYS A 170 -12.50 -13.66 -8.58
N ARG A 171 -12.46 -12.56 -7.81
CA ARG A 171 -12.62 -11.19 -8.36
C ARG A 171 -11.44 -10.80 -9.23
N ALA A 172 -10.20 -11.03 -8.78
CA ALA A 172 -9.01 -10.76 -9.58
C ALA A 172 -9.09 -11.44 -10.96
N ARG A 173 -9.37 -12.76 -10.98
CA ARG A 173 -9.50 -13.54 -12.22
C ARG A 173 -10.65 -13.06 -13.11
N ARG A 174 -11.77 -12.63 -12.51
CA ARG A 174 -12.91 -12.08 -13.26
C ARG A 174 -12.50 -10.88 -14.10
N PHE A 175 -11.62 -10.02 -13.58
CA PHE A 175 -11.19 -8.81 -14.29
C PHE A 175 -9.83 -8.93 -15.00
N GLY A 176 -9.25 -10.14 -15.00
CA GLY A 176 -8.05 -10.48 -15.77
C GLY A 176 -6.73 -10.38 -15.01
N TRP A 177 -6.76 -10.16 -13.69
CA TRP A 177 -5.56 -10.19 -12.85
C TRP A 177 -5.32 -11.58 -12.23
N PRO A 178 -4.05 -11.99 -12.07
CA PRO A 178 -3.71 -13.34 -11.64
C PRO A 178 -3.99 -13.60 -10.15
N ASN A 179 -3.94 -12.57 -9.31
CA ASN A 179 -4.12 -12.68 -7.87
C ASN A 179 -4.64 -11.38 -7.22
N THR A 180 -5.06 -11.47 -5.96
CA THR A 180 -5.68 -10.38 -5.19
C THR A 180 -4.74 -9.20 -4.97
N TYR A 181 -3.45 -9.45 -4.75
CA TYR A 181 -2.46 -8.39 -4.52
C TYR A 181 -2.37 -7.48 -5.74
N VAL A 182 -2.09 -8.06 -6.91
CA VAL A 182 -1.97 -7.30 -8.16
C VAL A 182 -3.26 -6.55 -8.48
N PHE A 183 -4.39 -7.22 -8.32
CA PHE A 183 -5.70 -6.62 -8.55
C PHE A 183 -5.96 -5.41 -7.67
N THR A 184 -5.66 -5.50 -6.37
CA THR A 184 -5.87 -4.38 -5.43
C THR A 184 -4.84 -3.26 -5.62
N LYS A 185 -3.62 -3.55 -6.09
CA LYS A 185 -2.67 -2.51 -6.51
C LYS A 185 -3.16 -1.73 -7.73
N ALA A 186 -3.72 -2.41 -8.72
CA ALA A 186 -4.32 -1.75 -9.88
C ALA A 186 -5.50 -0.84 -9.47
N MET A 187 -6.40 -1.32 -8.60
CA MET A 187 -7.48 -0.48 -8.04
C MET A 187 -6.96 0.72 -7.25
N GLY A 188 -5.87 0.56 -6.48
CA GLY A 188 -5.21 1.66 -5.79
C GLY A 188 -4.67 2.72 -6.75
N GLU A 189 -4.07 2.31 -7.88
CA GLU A 189 -3.63 3.25 -8.93
C GLU A 189 -4.80 4.01 -9.55
N MET A 190 -5.92 3.33 -9.85
CA MET A 190 -7.11 3.96 -10.43
C MET A 190 -7.69 5.02 -9.49
N LEU A 191 -7.89 4.69 -8.21
CA LEU A 191 -8.39 5.66 -7.23
C LEU A 191 -7.42 6.82 -7.06
N LEU A 192 -6.12 6.56 -6.98
CA LEU A 192 -5.12 7.62 -6.86
C LEU A 192 -5.13 8.54 -8.08
N GLY A 193 -5.18 7.98 -9.29
CA GLY A 193 -5.26 8.73 -10.54
C GLY A 193 -6.55 9.55 -10.67
N HIS A 194 -7.65 9.06 -10.12
CA HIS A 194 -8.92 9.77 -10.12
C HIS A 194 -9.00 10.88 -9.05
N LEU A 195 -8.51 10.63 -7.85
CA LEU A 195 -8.68 11.51 -6.68
C LEU A 195 -7.55 12.53 -6.50
N ARG A 196 -6.44 12.40 -7.22
CA ARG A 196 -5.28 13.28 -7.10
C ARG A 196 -5.57 14.76 -7.35
N GLY A 197 -6.57 15.10 -8.17
CA GLY A 197 -6.73 16.45 -8.69
C GLY A 197 -5.41 16.96 -9.29
N ASP A 198 -4.95 18.11 -8.83
CA ASP A 198 -3.71 18.75 -9.27
C ASP A 198 -2.44 18.22 -8.58
N LEU A 199 -2.55 17.23 -7.68
CA LEU A 199 -1.39 16.67 -6.98
C LEU A 199 -0.36 16.12 -7.98
N PRO A 200 0.94 16.45 -7.81
CA PRO A 200 2.02 15.83 -8.57
C PRO A 200 2.21 14.39 -8.09
N VAL A 201 1.68 13.43 -8.85
CA VAL A 201 1.75 12.00 -8.52
C VAL A 201 2.76 11.29 -9.42
N VAL A 202 3.66 10.54 -8.80
CA VAL A 202 4.53 9.56 -9.46
C VAL A 202 4.09 8.16 -9.02
N ILE A 203 3.78 7.29 -9.99
CA ILE A 203 3.54 5.88 -9.72
C ILE A 203 4.78 5.11 -10.17
N ILE A 204 5.45 4.44 -9.24
CA ILE A 204 6.54 3.53 -9.59
C ILE A 204 6.03 2.09 -9.55
N ARG A 205 6.36 1.30 -10.57
CA ARG A 205 5.92 -0.10 -10.68
C ARG A 205 7.12 -1.05 -10.59
N PRO A 206 7.70 -1.26 -9.39
CA PRO A 206 8.83 -2.17 -9.23
C PRO A 206 8.45 -3.63 -9.54
N SER A 207 9.43 -4.40 -10.03
CA SER A 207 9.37 -5.86 -10.13
C SER A 207 9.67 -6.52 -8.78
N ILE A 208 10.13 -7.77 -8.79
CA ILE A 208 10.72 -8.42 -7.62
C ILE A 208 11.88 -7.57 -7.10
N ILE A 209 11.80 -7.19 -5.82
CA ILE A 209 12.88 -6.55 -5.08
C ILE A 209 13.71 -7.67 -4.47
N THR A 210 15.01 -7.65 -4.75
CA THR A 210 15.97 -8.63 -4.24
C THR A 210 16.99 -7.97 -3.32
N SER A 211 17.99 -8.74 -2.87
CA SER A 211 19.01 -8.29 -1.94
C SER A 211 19.84 -7.13 -2.52
N ILE A 212 20.40 -6.35 -1.61
CA ILE A 212 21.26 -5.22 -1.96
C ILE A 212 22.51 -5.73 -2.67
N LEU A 213 22.82 -5.21 -3.86
CA LEU A 213 23.99 -5.63 -4.63
C LEU A 213 25.31 -5.10 -4.04
N LYS A 214 25.34 -3.83 -3.57
CA LYS A 214 26.59 -3.16 -3.18
C LYS A 214 26.49 -2.29 -1.92
N GLU A 215 25.58 -1.33 -1.85
CA GLU A 215 25.52 -0.38 -0.74
C GLU A 215 24.09 -0.26 -0.18
N PRO A 216 23.91 0.00 1.12
CA PRO A 216 24.97 0.15 2.14
C PRO A 216 25.45 -1.18 2.73
N LEU A 217 24.74 -2.28 2.51
CA LEU A 217 25.08 -3.60 3.07
C LEU A 217 24.83 -4.70 2.00
N PRO A 218 25.87 -5.17 1.29
CA PRO A 218 25.74 -6.22 0.29
C PRO A 218 25.06 -7.48 0.82
N GLY A 219 24.17 -8.07 0.03
CA GLY A 219 23.45 -9.30 0.37
C GLY A 219 22.27 -9.11 1.32
N TRP A 220 22.11 -7.93 1.94
CA TRP A 220 21.01 -7.71 2.87
C TRP A 220 19.64 -7.72 2.18
N MET A 221 18.70 -8.41 2.81
CA MET A 221 17.27 -8.44 2.47
C MET A 221 16.48 -8.66 3.76
N GLU A 222 15.47 -7.85 4.02
CA GLU A 222 14.57 -8.03 5.15
C GLU A 222 13.40 -8.94 4.77
N GLY A 223 13.15 -9.98 5.57
CA GLY A 223 11.92 -10.75 5.50
C GLY A 223 11.74 -11.56 4.21
N VAL A 224 12.72 -12.41 3.86
CA VAL A 224 12.49 -13.51 2.90
C VAL A 224 11.24 -14.27 3.34
N ARG A 225 10.16 -14.13 2.57
CA ARG A 225 8.89 -14.85 2.75
C ARG A 225 8.64 -15.73 1.55
#